data_AF-A0A2G5HHE6-F1
#
_entry.id   AF-A0A2G5HHE6-F1
#
_cell.length_a   1.000
_cell.length_b   1.000
_cell.length_c   1.000
_cell.angle_alpha   90.00
_cell.angle_beta   90.00
_cell.angle_gamma   90.00
#
_symmetry.space_group_name_H-M   'P 1'
#
loop_
_entity.id
_entity.type
_entity.pdbx_description
1 polymer ?
#
loop_
_entity_poly.entity_id
_entity_poly.type
_entity_poly.pdbx_seq_one_letter_code
_entity_poly.pdbx_strand_id
1 'polypeptide(L)'
;MGIGKRGNQVNVIDFGLAKKYRDPKTHFHIPYRENKNLTGTARYASINTHLGVEQSRRDDIESLGYVFLYFCRGSLPWQGLKATTKKQKYDRIMEKKMTTPTEVLCRGFPNEFAIYLNYARSLRFDDKPDYSYLRKIFRDLFVREGFQYDYVFDWTVYKYQKNANAIAQAQRQDKTETPAEPSGSRYPRRNQPPPEK
;
A
#
# COMPACT_ATOMS: atom_id res chain seq x y z
N MET A 1 6.88 -3.84 1.49
CA MET A 1 6.87 -5.27 1.13
C MET A 1 8.24 -5.85 1.38
N GLY A 2 8.35 -7.12 1.78
CA GLY A 2 9.62 -7.83 1.83
C GLY A 2 10.21 -8.08 0.44
N ILE A 3 11.35 -8.78 0.39
CA ILE A 3 12.08 -9.09 -0.85
C ILE A 3 12.16 -10.60 -1.07
N GLY A 4 12.32 -11.03 -2.33
CA GLY A 4 12.43 -12.43 -2.71
C GLY A 4 11.27 -13.27 -2.19
N LYS A 5 11.57 -14.36 -1.46
CA LYS A 5 10.58 -15.28 -0.86
C LYS A 5 9.62 -14.60 0.14
N ARG A 6 9.97 -13.41 0.66
CA ARG A 6 9.12 -12.61 1.55
C ARG A 6 8.40 -11.48 0.82
N GLY A 7 8.30 -11.55 -0.51
CA GLY A 7 7.72 -10.51 -1.36
C GLY A 7 6.26 -10.16 -1.04
N ASN A 8 5.51 -11.11 -0.49
CA ASN A 8 4.12 -10.94 -0.05
C ASN A 8 3.98 -10.49 1.41
N GLN A 9 5.07 -10.35 2.16
CA GLN A 9 5.03 -9.93 3.56
C GLN A 9 5.05 -8.39 3.68
N VAL A 10 4.05 -7.84 4.37
CA VAL A 10 4.04 -6.43 4.80
C VAL A 10 4.81 -6.33 6.11
N ASN A 11 5.77 -5.39 6.18
CA ASN A 11 6.53 -5.10 7.39
C ASN A 11 6.16 -3.69 7.88
N VAL A 12 6.03 -3.54 9.20
CA VAL A 12 5.96 -2.24 9.85
C VAL A 12 7.37 -1.86 10.30
N ILE A 13 7.77 -0.62 10.02
CA ILE A 13 9.12 -0.10 10.28
C ILE A 13 9.03 1.26 10.97
N ASP A 14 10.19 1.79 11.33
CA ASP A 14 10.34 3.11 11.98
C ASP A 14 9.58 3.22 13.31
N PHE A 15 10.19 2.66 14.35
CA PHE A 15 9.69 2.75 15.72
C PHE A 15 10.22 4.01 16.44
N GLY A 16 10.74 5.01 15.72
CA GLY A 16 11.32 6.22 16.32
C GLY A 16 10.33 7.09 17.10
N LEU A 17 9.04 6.99 16.76
CA LEU A 17 7.94 7.64 17.48
C LEU A 17 7.14 6.67 18.37
N ALA A 18 7.53 5.39 18.42
CA ALA A 18 6.82 4.39 19.21
C ALA A 18 6.93 4.71 20.69
N LYS A 19 5.83 4.48 21.42
CA LYS A 19 5.76 4.73 22.85
C LYS A 19 5.13 3.55 23.57
N LYS A 20 5.66 3.25 24.74
CA LYS A 20 5.07 2.26 25.64
C LYS A 20 3.73 2.79 26.17
N TYR A 21 2.64 2.07 25.89
CA TYR A 21 1.29 2.42 26.35
C TYR A 21 0.84 1.67 27.60
N ARG A 22 1.59 0.66 28.04
CA ARG A 22 1.29 -0.10 29.26
C ARG A 22 2.54 -0.66 29.92
N ASP A 23 2.45 -0.92 31.21
CA ASP A 23 3.47 -1.67 31.92
C ASP A 23 3.57 -3.12 31.40
N PRO A 24 4.76 -3.70 31.19
CA PRO A 24 4.90 -5.02 30.60
C PRO A 24 4.61 -6.15 31.60
N LYS A 25 4.66 -5.88 32.92
CA LYS A 25 4.42 -6.88 33.97
C LYS A 25 2.97 -6.83 34.46
N THR A 26 2.49 -5.65 34.80
CA THR A 26 1.15 -5.46 35.39
C THR A 26 0.07 -5.26 34.33
N HIS A 27 0.48 -4.93 33.09
CA HIS A 27 -0.43 -4.55 32.00
C HIS A 27 -1.29 -3.31 32.27
N PHE A 28 -0.99 -2.53 33.31
CA PHE A 28 -1.66 -1.26 33.55
C PHE A 28 -1.38 -0.27 32.41
N HIS A 29 -2.46 0.29 31.87
CA HIS A 29 -2.41 1.29 30.81
C HIS A 29 -1.83 2.60 31.33
N ILE A 30 -1.16 3.36 30.46
CA ILE A 30 -0.77 4.74 30.78
C ILE A 30 -2.01 5.57 31.13
N PRO A 31 -1.90 6.56 32.03
CA PRO A 31 -3.02 7.42 32.36
C PRO A 31 -3.40 8.31 31.18
N TYR A 32 -4.68 8.69 31.12
CA TYR A 32 -5.17 9.68 30.17
C TYR A 32 -4.49 11.03 30.40
N ARG A 33 -4.08 11.71 29.32
CA ARG A 33 -3.47 13.04 29.35
C ARG A 33 -3.90 13.85 28.13
N GLU A 34 -3.97 15.15 28.31
CA GLU A 34 -4.26 16.12 27.24
C GLU A 34 -3.06 17.08 27.06
N ASN A 35 -3.22 18.11 26.24
CA ASN A 35 -2.20 19.12 25.94
C ASN A 35 -0.90 18.55 25.37
N LYS A 36 -1.02 17.45 24.63
CA LYS A 36 0.08 16.85 23.87
C LYS A 36 0.24 17.57 22.54
N ASN A 37 1.49 17.75 22.11
CA ASN A 37 1.76 18.19 20.75
C ASN A 37 1.46 17.05 19.77
N LEU A 38 0.95 17.39 18.59
CA LEU A 38 0.80 16.44 17.50
C LEU A 38 2.16 15.85 17.13
N THR A 39 2.25 14.52 17.18
CA THR A 39 3.40 13.75 16.67
C THR A 39 2.99 12.96 15.43
N GLY A 40 3.96 12.70 14.55
CA GLY A 40 3.73 11.95 13.32
C GLY A 40 3.12 12.78 12.19
N THR A 41 2.53 12.10 11.21
CA THR A 41 2.00 12.73 9.99
C THR A 41 0.56 13.17 10.18
N ALA A 42 0.32 14.49 10.25
CA ALA A 42 -1.02 15.08 10.47
C ALA A 42 -2.14 14.55 9.55
N ARG A 43 -1.78 14.14 8.32
CA ARG A 43 -2.70 13.53 7.35
C ARG A 43 -3.38 12.27 7.91
N TYR A 44 -2.64 11.39 8.56
CA TYR A 44 -3.13 10.10 9.04
C TYR A 44 -3.40 10.08 10.54
N ALA A 45 -2.98 11.09 11.30
CA ALA A 45 -3.25 11.16 12.75
C ALA A 45 -4.75 11.05 13.10
N SER A 46 -5.10 10.43 14.23
CA SER A 46 -6.48 10.39 14.73
C SER A 46 -7.00 11.79 15.06
N ILE A 47 -8.32 11.94 15.18
CA ILE A 47 -8.94 13.20 15.64
C ILE A 47 -8.45 13.53 17.07
N ASN A 48 -8.34 12.54 17.95
CA ASN A 48 -7.86 12.72 19.32
C ASN A 48 -6.42 13.26 19.37
N THR A 49 -5.53 12.78 18.48
CA THR A 49 -4.16 13.31 18.38
C THR A 49 -4.14 14.79 17.98
N HIS A 50 -5.06 15.22 17.10
CA HIS A 50 -5.20 16.63 16.76
C HIS A 50 -5.73 17.48 17.93
N LEU A 51 -6.61 16.91 18.75
CA LEU A 51 -7.12 17.54 19.98
C LEU A 51 -6.10 17.54 21.13
N GLY A 52 -4.89 17.04 20.91
CA GLY A 52 -3.82 17.00 21.92
C GLY A 52 -4.02 15.95 23.00
N VAL A 53 -4.86 14.95 22.75
CA VAL A 53 -5.01 13.79 23.65
C VAL A 53 -3.82 12.84 23.45
N GLU A 54 -3.32 12.26 24.55
CA GLU A 54 -2.29 11.23 24.52
C GLU A 54 -2.74 10.05 23.67
N GLN A 55 -1.83 9.52 22.85
CA GLN A 55 -2.13 8.44 21.94
C GLN A 55 -2.18 7.08 22.65
N SER A 56 -3.05 6.21 22.15
CA SER A 56 -3.25 4.84 22.61
C SER A 56 -3.51 3.92 21.41
N ARG A 57 -3.87 2.65 21.68
CA ARG A 57 -4.13 1.65 20.63
C ARG A 57 -5.21 2.08 19.63
N ARG A 58 -6.26 2.80 20.07
CA ARG A 58 -7.35 3.23 19.19
C ARG A 58 -6.90 4.20 18.11
N ASP A 59 -5.90 5.02 18.43
CA ASP A 59 -5.40 6.06 17.53
C ASP A 59 -4.64 5.46 16.35
N ASP A 60 -3.90 4.38 16.57
CA ASP A 60 -3.26 3.59 15.52
C ASP A 60 -4.29 2.92 14.60
N ILE A 61 -5.39 2.40 15.16
CA ILE A 61 -6.49 1.79 14.40
C ILE A 61 -7.20 2.84 13.55
N GLU A 62 -7.56 3.99 14.10
CA GLU A 62 -8.16 5.08 13.32
C GLU A 62 -7.24 5.55 12.19
N SER A 63 -5.94 5.70 12.50
CA SER A 63 -4.92 6.09 11.52
C SER A 63 -4.81 5.11 10.36
N LEU A 64 -4.86 3.80 10.65
CA LEU A 64 -4.85 2.75 9.64
C LEU A 64 -6.11 2.80 8.74
N GLY A 65 -7.27 3.12 9.31
CA GLY A 65 -8.50 3.36 8.53
C GLY A 65 -8.36 4.49 7.52
N TYR A 66 -7.70 5.60 7.90
CA TYR A 66 -7.39 6.68 6.96
C TYR A 66 -6.39 6.26 5.88
N VAL A 67 -5.41 5.41 6.19
CA VAL A 67 -4.48 4.86 5.19
C VAL A 67 -5.21 3.99 4.18
N PHE A 68 -6.13 3.13 4.63
CA PHE A 68 -6.92 2.29 3.72
C PHE A 68 -7.76 3.13 2.76
N LEU A 69 -8.50 4.12 3.28
CA LEU A 69 -9.28 5.03 2.45
C LEU A 69 -8.42 5.88 1.52
N TYR A 70 -7.22 6.27 1.95
CA TYR A 70 -6.26 6.95 1.08
C TYR A 70 -5.88 6.08 -0.12
N PHE A 71 -5.64 4.77 0.07
CA PHE A 71 -5.37 3.86 -1.05
C PHE A 71 -6.56 3.73 -2.00
N CYS A 72 -7.79 3.57 -1.47
CA CYS A 72 -8.98 3.43 -2.31
C CYS A 72 -9.35 4.72 -3.06
N ARG A 73 -9.13 5.89 -2.44
CA ARG A 73 -9.54 7.19 -2.99
C ARG A 73 -8.45 7.91 -3.80
N GLY A 74 -7.19 7.54 -3.60
CA GLY A 74 -6.01 8.29 -4.04
C GLY A 74 -5.75 9.59 -3.25
N SER A 75 -6.77 10.15 -2.57
CA SER A 75 -6.62 11.31 -1.69
C SER A 75 -7.69 11.38 -0.59
N LEU A 76 -7.34 12.07 0.50
CA LEU A 76 -8.20 12.38 1.62
C LEU A 76 -8.70 13.84 1.54
N PRO A 77 -9.95 14.15 1.98
CA PRO A 77 -10.56 15.47 1.84
C PRO A 77 -9.81 16.63 2.52
N TRP A 78 -8.91 16.32 3.45
CA TRP A 78 -8.08 17.29 4.18
C TRP A 78 -6.65 17.42 3.60
N GLN A 79 -6.40 16.90 2.39
CA GLN A 79 -5.17 17.16 1.66
C GLN A 79 -5.20 18.51 0.92
N GLY A 80 -4.03 19.12 0.72
CA GLY A 80 -3.90 20.34 -0.08
C GLY A 80 -4.44 21.62 0.57
N LEU A 81 -4.90 21.57 1.83
CA LEU A 81 -5.37 22.76 2.54
C LEU A 81 -4.24 23.77 2.70
N LYS A 82 -4.46 24.98 2.15
CA LYS A 82 -3.55 26.12 2.28
C LYS A 82 -3.59 26.64 3.73
N ALA A 83 -2.47 27.14 4.25
CA ALA A 83 -2.39 27.82 5.54
C ALA A 83 -1.04 28.57 5.61
N THR A 84 -0.99 29.66 6.39
CA THR A 84 0.23 30.47 6.54
C THR A 84 1.22 29.82 7.50
N THR A 85 0.73 29.22 8.59
CA THR A 85 1.57 28.55 9.60
C THR A 85 1.29 27.06 9.69
N LYS A 86 2.25 26.29 10.22
CA LYS A 86 2.07 24.85 10.48
C LYS A 86 0.90 24.59 11.44
N LYS A 87 0.75 25.40 12.49
CA LYS A 87 -0.35 25.31 13.45
C LYS A 87 -1.70 25.47 12.76
N GLN A 88 -1.87 26.56 12.01
CA GLN A 88 -3.10 26.79 11.22
C GLN A 88 -3.38 25.66 10.23
N LYS A 89 -2.34 25.07 9.63
CA LYS A 89 -2.50 23.92 8.73
C LYS A 89 -3.07 22.71 9.48
N TYR A 90 -2.58 22.43 10.68
CA TYR A 90 -3.08 21.32 11.50
C TYR A 90 -4.49 21.59 11.99
N ASP A 91 -4.80 22.81 12.43
CA ASP A 91 -6.15 23.22 12.84
C ASP A 91 -7.16 23.02 11.69
N ARG A 92 -6.82 23.43 10.46
CA ARG A 92 -7.67 23.21 9.28
C ARG A 92 -7.86 21.73 8.93
N ILE A 93 -6.81 20.91 9.09
CA ILE A 93 -6.91 19.46 8.89
C ILE A 93 -7.82 18.83 9.94
N MET A 94 -7.65 19.20 11.21
CA MET A 94 -8.47 18.75 12.32
C MET A 94 -9.94 19.09 12.09
N GLU A 95 -10.24 20.36 11.82
CA GLU A 95 -11.59 20.84 11.53
C GLU A 95 -12.21 20.07 10.37
N LYS A 96 -11.46 19.87 9.28
CA LYS A 96 -11.95 19.11 8.13
C LYS A 96 -12.21 17.63 8.46
N LYS A 97 -11.42 17.02 9.34
CA LYS A 97 -11.66 15.64 9.81
C LYS A 97 -12.93 15.53 10.65
N MET A 98 -13.13 16.46 11.58
CA MET A 98 -14.30 16.49 12.46
C MET A 98 -15.59 16.79 11.71
N THR A 99 -15.53 17.69 10.73
CA THR A 99 -16.70 18.11 9.93
C THR A 99 -17.00 17.20 8.74
N THR A 100 -16.19 16.17 8.48
CA THR A 100 -16.47 15.16 7.45
C THR A 100 -17.04 13.90 8.11
N PRO A 101 -18.36 13.64 8.03
CA PRO A 101 -18.95 12.42 8.56
C PRO A 101 -18.32 11.17 7.96
N THR A 102 -18.25 10.08 8.73
CA THR A 102 -17.67 8.81 8.27
C THR A 102 -18.34 8.32 7.00
N GLU A 103 -19.66 8.47 6.90
CA GLU A 103 -20.50 8.04 5.79
C GLU A 103 -20.20 8.85 4.52
N VAL A 104 -19.86 10.13 4.67
CA VAL A 104 -19.43 10.99 3.56
C VAL A 104 -18.02 10.62 3.11
N LEU A 105 -17.12 10.37 4.05
CA LEU A 105 -15.74 9.97 3.76
C LEU A 105 -15.68 8.62 3.01
N CYS A 106 -16.52 7.67 3.42
CA CYS A 106 -16.57 6.31 2.86
C CYS A 106 -17.56 6.17 1.69
N ARG A 107 -18.22 7.25 1.26
CA ARG A 107 -19.19 7.20 0.16
C ARG A 107 -18.55 6.61 -1.10
N GLY A 108 -19.21 5.61 -1.69
CA GLY A 108 -18.77 4.91 -2.90
C GLY A 108 -17.82 3.73 -2.64
N PHE A 109 -17.51 3.42 -1.37
CA PHE A 109 -16.74 2.24 -0.97
C PHE A 109 -17.60 1.25 -0.18
N PRO A 110 -17.19 -0.02 -0.06
CA PRO A 110 -17.86 -0.99 0.78
C PRO A 110 -18.09 -0.49 2.22
N ASN A 111 -19.22 -0.88 2.82
CA ASN A 111 -19.65 -0.36 4.12
C ASN A 111 -18.68 -0.73 5.26
N GLU A 112 -17.88 -1.78 5.08
CA GLU A 112 -16.86 -2.24 6.03
C GLU A 112 -15.84 -1.16 6.37
N PHE A 113 -15.53 -0.23 5.46
CA PHE A 113 -14.66 0.92 5.75
C PHE A 113 -15.29 1.89 6.77
N ALA A 114 -16.60 2.15 6.64
CA ALA A 114 -17.32 2.99 7.58
C ALA A 114 -17.46 2.31 8.94
N ILE A 115 -17.80 1.01 8.94
CA ILE A 115 -17.85 0.17 10.15
C ILE A 115 -16.50 0.20 10.89
N TYR A 116 -15.40 0.00 10.17
CA TYR A 116 -14.05 0.03 10.74
C TYR A 116 -13.73 1.37 11.41
N LEU A 117 -13.98 2.50 10.72
CA LEU A 117 -13.70 3.82 11.26
C LEU A 117 -14.60 4.18 12.45
N ASN A 118 -15.89 3.87 12.37
CA ASN A 118 -16.82 4.11 13.47
C ASN A 118 -16.46 3.25 14.69
N TYR A 119 -16.03 2.01 14.49
CA TYR A 119 -15.47 1.17 15.56
C TYR A 119 -14.23 1.79 16.18
N ALA A 120 -13.26 2.24 15.37
CA ALA A 120 -12.03 2.86 15.88
C ALA A 120 -12.32 4.09 16.75
N ARG A 121 -13.27 4.93 16.30
CA ARG A 121 -13.68 6.17 16.98
C ARG A 121 -14.51 5.92 18.24
N SER A 122 -15.19 4.77 18.37
CA SER A 122 -16.00 4.44 19.56
C SER A 122 -15.19 3.86 20.71
N LEU A 123 -13.96 3.40 20.46
CA LEU A 123 -13.08 2.86 21.48
C LEU A 123 -12.73 3.92 22.54
N ARG A 124 -12.80 3.51 23.82
CA ARG A 124 -12.25 4.26 24.94
C ARG A 124 -10.73 4.23 24.88
N PHE A 125 -10.10 5.14 25.63
CA PHE A 125 -8.65 5.35 25.61
C PHE A 125 -7.86 4.08 25.99
N ASP A 126 -8.36 3.31 26.94
CA ASP A 126 -7.74 2.10 27.49
C ASP A 126 -8.40 0.80 26.99
N ASP A 127 -9.34 0.89 26.04
CA ASP A 127 -9.94 -0.29 25.43
C ASP A 127 -8.91 -1.10 24.64
N LYS A 128 -9.05 -2.41 24.68
CA LYS A 128 -8.34 -3.32 23.78
C LYS A 128 -9.17 -3.48 22.50
N PRO A 129 -8.68 -3.04 21.33
CA PRO A 129 -9.38 -3.28 20.08
C PRO A 129 -9.59 -4.78 19.83
N ASP A 130 -10.75 -5.14 19.31
CA ASP A 130 -11.02 -6.48 18.78
C ASP A 130 -10.43 -6.58 17.36
N TYR A 131 -9.13 -6.85 17.33
CA TYR A 131 -8.40 -7.03 16.08
C TYR A 131 -8.96 -8.18 15.22
N SER A 132 -9.60 -9.17 15.84
CA SER A 132 -10.16 -10.31 15.12
C SER A 132 -11.43 -9.91 14.38
N TYR A 133 -12.31 -9.14 15.02
CA TYR A 133 -13.46 -8.52 14.37
C TYR A 133 -13.03 -7.62 13.20
N LEU A 134 -12.08 -6.71 13.44
CA LEU A 134 -11.60 -5.78 12.41
C LEU A 134 -10.98 -6.48 11.19
N ARG A 135 -10.29 -7.62 11.39
CA ARG A 135 -9.83 -8.46 10.26
C ARG A 135 -10.97 -9.21 9.59
N LYS A 136 -11.92 -9.70 10.38
CA LYS A 136 -13.04 -10.50 9.87
C LYS A 136 -13.90 -9.70 8.90
N ILE A 137 -14.22 -8.44 9.20
CA ILE A 137 -15.06 -7.61 8.32
C ILE A 137 -14.47 -7.50 6.90
N PHE A 138 -13.16 -7.25 6.78
CA PHE A 138 -12.51 -7.16 5.47
C PHE A 138 -12.32 -8.52 4.81
N ARG A 139 -12.08 -9.58 5.59
CA ARG A 139 -11.99 -10.94 5.04
C ARG A 139 -13.31 -11.43 4.47
N ASP A 140 -14.42 -11.18 5.17
CA ASP A 140 -15.75 -11.56 4.71
C ASP A 140 -16.12 -10.78 3.44
N LEU A 141 -15.81 -9.48 3.38
CA LEU A 141 -15.93 -8.67 2.16
C LEU A 141 -15.09 -9.28 1.04
N PHE A 142 -13.81 -9.58 1.28
CA PHE A 142 -12.90 -10.14 0.29
C PHE A 142 -13.43 -11.44 -0.34
N VAL A 143 -13.98 -12.34 0.49
CA VAL A 143 -14.60 -13.59 0.03
C VAL A 143 -15.89 -13.32 -0.75
N ARG A 144 -16.73 -12.39 -0.30
CA ARG A 144 -17.99 -12.03 -0.97
C ARG A 144 -17.76 -11.42 -2.36
N GLU A 145 -16.68 -10.66 -2.54
CA GLU A 145 -16.26 -10.13 -3.85
C GLU A 145 -15.62 -11.21 -4.75
N GLY A 146 -15.50 -12.46 -4.27
CA GLY A 146 -14.96 -13.58 -5.05
C GLY A 146 -13.44 -13.60 -5.16
N PHE A 147 -12.72 -12.79 -4.38
CA PHE A 147 -11.26 -12.76 -4.42
C PHE A 147 -10.66 -14.00 -3.74
N GLN A 148 -9.49 -14.41 -4.24
CA GLN A 148 -8.70 -15.52 -3.71
C GLN A 148 -7.46 -15.00 -3.00
N TYR A 149 -7.07 -15.65 -1.91
CA TYR A 149 -5.88 -15.25 -1.15
C TYR A 149 -4.61 -15.84 -1.79
N ASP A 150 -4.30 -15.37 -3.00
CA ASP A 150 -3.22 -15.86 -3.87
C ASP A 150 -1.91 -15.06 -3.74
N TYR A 151 -1.92 -13.99 -2.94
CA TYR A 151 -0.81 -13.05 -2.76
C TYR A 151 -0.42 -12.28 -4.05
N VAL A 152 -1.34 -12.16 -5.01
CA VAL A 152 -1.15 -11.36 -6.22
C VAL A 152 -1.62 -9.92 -5.96
N PHE A 153 -0.66 -9.01 -5.80
CA PHE A 153 -0.92 -7.58 -5.64
C PHE A 153 -0.79 -6.84 -6.99
N ASP A 154 -1.36 -5.65 -7.11
CA ASP A 154 -1.31 -4.83 -8.34
C ASP A 154 0.11 -4.67 -8.91
N TRP A 155 1.09 -4.39 -8.05
CA TRP A 155 2.49 -4.24 -8.46
C TRP A 155 3.15 -5.57 -8.84
N THR A 156 2.62 -6.72 -8.42
CA THR A 156 3.09 -8.04 -8.85
C THR A 156 2.72 -8.25 -10.32
N VAL A 157 1.46 -7.98 -10.68
CA VAL A 157 0.98 -8.09 -12.06
C VAL A 157 1.74 -7.14 -12.99
N TYR A 158 1.92 -5.89 -12.58
CA TYR A 158 2.67 -4.88 -13.36
C TYR A 158 4.11 -5.34 -13.66
N LYS A 159 4.81 -5.93 -12.67
CA LYS A 159 6.18 -6.45 -12.88
C LYS A 159 6.21 -7.62 -13.86
N TYR A 160 5.26 -8.56 -13.76
CA TYR A 160 5.17 -9.68 -14.69
C TYR A 160 4.93 -9.21 -16.13
N GLN A 161 3.99 -8.29 -16.34
CA GLN A 161 3.71 -7.74 -17.67
C GLN A 161 4.90 -6.99 -18.26
N LYS A 162 5.57 -6.15 -17.45
CA LYS A 162 6.78 -5.42 -17.90
C LYS A 162 7.90 -6.38 -18.31
N ASN A 163 8.14 -7.42 -17.52
CA ASN A 163 9.17 -8.42 -17.82
C ASN A 163 8.82 -9.21 -19.09
N ALA A 164 7.56 -9.63 -19.25
CA ALA A 164 7.09 -10.30 -20.46
C ALA A 164 7.29 -9.44 -21.72
N ASN A 165 6.96 -8.15 -21.63
CA ASN A 165 7.17 -7.19 -22.73
C ASN A 165 8.65 -7.00 -23.06
N ALA A 166 9.52 -6.91 -22.05
CA ALA A 166 10.97 -6.79 -22.26
C ALA A 166 11.55 -8.03 -22.94
N ILE A 167 11.12 -9.24 -22.54
CA ILE A 167 11.52 -10.51 -23.17
C ILE A 167 11.03 -10.54 -24.63
N ALA A 168 9.78 -10.17 -24.88
CA ALA A 168 9.23 -10.14 -26.23
C ALA A 168 9.94 -9.12 -27.14
N GLN A 169 10.39 -7.99 -26.60
CA GLN A 169 11.17 -6.98 -27.33
C GLN A 169 12.59 -7.48 -27.66
N ALA A 170 13.27 -8.11 -26.69
CA ALA A 170 14.58 -8.70 -26.91
C ALA A 170 14.53 -9.80 -28.00
N GLN A 171 13.52 -10.67 -27.97
CA GLN A 171 13.31 -11.71 -28.99
C GLN A 171 12.99 -11.17 -30.40
N ARG A 172 12.44 -9.96 -30.50
CA ARG A 172 12.16 -9.31 -31.79
C ARG A 172 13.42 -8.67 -32.37
N GLN A 173 14.29 -8.10 -31.54
CA GLN A 173 15.57 -7.53 -31.97
C GLN A 173 16.53 -8.61 -32.47
N ASP A 174 16.57 -9.76 -31.80
CA ASP A 174 17.43 -10.90 -32.17
C ASP A 174 17.05 -11.53 -33.53
N LYS A 175 15.77 -11.44 -33.93
CA LYS A 175 15.29 -11.94 -35.24
C LYS A 175 15.57 -10.98 -36.41
N THR A 176 15.82 -9.71 -36.14
CA THR A 176 16.17 -8.72 -37.18
C THR A 176 17.66 -8.68 -37.52
N GLU A 177 18.52 -9.34 -36.74
CA GLU A 177 19.99 -9.36 -36.94
C GLU A 177 20.54 -10.67 -37.54
N THR A 178 19.72 -11.49 -38.21
CA THR A 178 20.24 -12.63 -38.99
C THR A 178 21.03 -12.12 -40.20
N PRO A 179 22.35 -12.39 -40.33
CA PRO A 179 23.13 -11.91 -41.48
C PRO A 179 22.73 -12.64 -42.76
N ALA A 180 22.61 -11.90 -43.87
CA ALA A 180 22.46 -12.50 -45.20
C ALA A 180 23.65 -13.43 -45.50
N GLU A 181 23.38 -14.66 -45.93
CA GLU A 181 24.41 -15.65 -46.32
C GLU A 181 25.31 -15.10 -47.46
N PRO A 182 26.63 -15.31 -47.42
CA PRO A 182 27.49 -14.97 -48.54
C PRO A 182 27.37 -16.05 -49.63
N SER A 183 27.12 -15.60 -50.86
CA SER A 183 27.04 -16.43 -52.07
C SER A 183 28.33 -17.21 -52.31
N GLY A 184 28.21 -18.53 -52.43
CA GLY A 184 29.32 -19.46 -52.57
C GLY A 184 30.16 -19.29 -53.84
N SER A 185 31.48 -19.28 -53.64
CA SER A 185 32.52 -19.25 -54.68
C SER A 185 32.56 -20.55 -55.51
N ARG A 186 32.48 -20.41 -56.85
CA ARG A 186 32.71 -21.46 -57.85
C ARG A 186 34.19 -21.88 -57.87
N TYR A 187 34.47 -23.17 -57.71
CA TYR A 187 35.74 -23.78 -58.12
C TYR A 187 35.66 -24.27 -59.58
N PRO A 188 36.70 -24.10 -60.43
CA PRO A 188 36.69 -24.60 -61.80
C PRO A 188 37.11 -26.09 -61.88
N ARG A 189 36.37 -26.86 -62.70
CA ARG A 189 36.66 -28.27 -63.02
C ARG A 189 37.89 -28.40 -63.92
N ARG A 190 38.78 -29.34 -63.61
CA ARG A 190 39.95 -29.74 -64.39
C ARG A 190 39.55 -30.78 -65.45
N ASN A 191 39.97 -30.54 -66.70
CA ASN A 191 39.74 -31.41 -67.86
C ASN A 191 40.48 -32.76 -67.73
N GLN A 192 39.82 -33.86 -68.11
CA GLN A 192 40.46 -35.13 -68.49
C GLN A 192 40.09 -35.46 -69.95
N PRO A 193 41.03 -35.98 -70.75
CA PRO A 193 40.82 -36.30 -72.18
C PRO A 193 40.12 -37.66 -72.39
N PRO A 194 39.51 -37.88 -73.58
CA PRO A 194 38.73 -39.08 -73.90
C PRO A 194 39.61 -40.27 -74.36
N PRO A 195 39.17 -41.53 -74.17
CA PRO A 195 39.75 -42.69 -74.84
C PRO A 195 39.06 -43.01 -76.18
N GLU A 196 39.87 -43.55 -77.09
CA GLU A 196 39.58 -43.91 -78.48
C GLU A 196 38.57 -45.06 -78.65
N LYS A 197 37.74 -44.99 -79.70
CA LYS A 197 37.69 -45.90 -80.87
C LYS A 197 36.76 -45.35 -81.95
#